data_AF-A0A661TC22-F1
#
_entry.id   AF-A0A661TC22-F1
#
_cell.length_a   1.000
_cell.length_b   1.000
_cell.length_c   1.000
_cell.angle_alpha   90.00
_cell.angle_beta   90.00
_cell.angle_gamma   90.00
#
_symmetry.space_group_name_H-M   'P 1'
#
loop_
_entity.id
_entity.type
_entity.pdbx_description
1 polymer ?
#
loop_
_entity_poly.entity_id
_entity_poly.type
_entity_poly.pdbx_seq_one_letter_code
_entity_poly.pdbx_strand_id
1 'polypeptide(L)'
;MRNIFSVIGMITLLTLFSACNGGKMEQNAETFPQIKDVSPELWNKLAQKRIYFGHQSVGFNIVDGIKDVMKEHPEIRLHIVESADASDLKAGTFEHSRVGKNVD
;
A
#
# COMPACT_ATOMS: atom_id res chain seq x y z
N MET A 1 27.91 -44.15 13.09
CA MET A 1 26.85 -43.70 12.15
C MET A 1 25.54 -43.34 12.83
N ARG A 2 24.99 -44.18 13.74
CA ARG A 2 23.72 -43.91 14.47
C ARG A 2 23.67 -42.56 15.23
N ASN A 3 24.79 -42.14 15.81
CA ASN A 3 24.86 -40.89 16.59
C ASN A 3 24.94 -39.63 15.70
N ILE A 4 25.47 -39.75 14.48
CA ILE A 4 25.58 -38.63 13.53
C ILE A 4 24.20 -38.24 13.00
N PHE A 5 23.35 -39.23 12.66
CA PHE A 5 21.97 -38.95 12.23
C PHE A 5 21.12 -38.35 13.36
N SER A 6 21.33 -38.79 14.60
CA SER A 6 20.64 -38.21 15.77
C SER A 6 21.07 -36.77 16.06
N VAL A 7 22.36 -36.45 15.88
CA VAL A 7 22.89 -35.09 16.05
C VAL A 7 22.43 -34.18 14.92
N ILE A 8 22.43 -34.64 13.67
CA ILE A 8 21.91 -33.88 12.52
C ILE A 8 20.42 -33.59 12.71
N GLY A 9 19.61 -34.59 13.09
CA GLY A 9 18.18 -34.40 13.35
C GLY A 9 17.90 -33.39 14.46
N MET A 10 18.72 -33.37 15.51
CA MET A 10 18.59 -32.40 16.61
C MET A 10 18.96 -30.97 16.16
N ILE A 11 19.98 -30.81 15.31
CA ILE A 11 20.37 -29.51 14.74
C ILE A 11 19.29 -28.96 13.80
N THR A 12 18.69 -29.79 12.94
CA THR A 12 17.62 -29.36 12.03
C THR A 12 16.36 -28.93 12.77
N LEU A 13 16.03 -29.56 13.91
CA LEU A 13 14.90 -29.18 14.74
C LEU A 13 15.11 -27.83 15.45
N LEU A 14 16.34 -27.51 15.84
CA LEU A 14 16.70 -26.24 16.49
C LEU A 14 16.59 -25.03 15.56
N THR A 15 16.85 -25.20 14.25
CA THR A 15 16.82 -24.08 13.29
C THR A 15 15.41 -23.61 12.91
N LEU A 16 14.37 -24.41 13.17
CA LEU A 16 12.98 -24.09 12.81
C LEU A 16 12.33 -23.04 13.74
N PHE A 17 12.89 -22.81 14.94
CA PHE A 17 12.30 -21.89 15.93
C PHE A 17 12.85 -20.46 15.86
N SER A 18 13.93 -20.19 15.10
CA SER A 18 14.58 -18.87 15.09
C SER A 18 14.11 -17.93 13.97
N ALA A 19 13.20 -18.36 13.08
CA ALA A 19 12.81 -17.59 11.90
C ALA A 19 11.67 -16.58 12.12
N CYS A 20 10.96 -16.65 13.26
CA CYS A 20 9.97 -15.62 13.64
C CYS A 20 10.63 -14.59 14.56
N ASN A 21 11.48 -13.74 14.01
CA ASN A 21 11.91 -12.53 14.71
C ASN A 21 11.07 -11.37 14.19
N GLY A 22 10.05 -10.96 14.96
CA GLY A 22 9.28 -9.74 14.71
C GLY A 22 10.15 -8.53 14.98
N GLY A 23 11.11 -8.27 14.08
CA GLY A 23 12.04 -7.16 14.18
C GLY A 23 11.29 -5.87 14.48
N LYS A 24 11.76 -5.11 15.47
CA LYS A 24 11.24 -3.78 15.73
C LYS A 24 11.63 -2.91 14.56
N MET A 25 10.66 -2.46 13.77
CA MET A 25 10.92 -1.39 12.80
C MET A 25 11.45 -0.18 13.57
N GLU A 26 12.62 0.33 13.18
CA GLU A 26 13.06 1.64 13.66
C GLU A 26 12.05 2.68 13.19
N GLN A 27 11.30 3.22 14.14
CA GLN A 27 10.46 4.39 13.92
C GLN A 27 11.33 5.63 14.18
N ASN A 28 12.04 6.08 13.15
CA ASN A 28 12.47 7.47 13.13
C ASN A 28 11.19 8.33 12.99
N ALA A 29 10.92 9.14 14.01
CA ALA A 29 9.80 10.07 14.01
C ALA A 29 10.11 11.24 13.05
N GLU A 30 9.98 10.96 11.75
CA GLU A 30 10.02 11.99 10.73
C GLU A 30 8.79 12.89 10.90
N THR A 31 9.02 14.20 10.93
CA THR A 31 7.92 15.16 10.95
C THR A 31 7.39 15.28 9.53
N PHE A 32 6.25 14.66 9.26
CA PHE A 32 5.59 14.77 7.97
C PHE A 32 4.81 16.09 7.87
N PRO A 33 4.84 16.76 6.71
CA PRO A 33 3.95 17.88 6.43
C PRO A 33 2.49 17.48 6.64
N GLN A 34 1.71 18.38 7.23
CA GLN A 34 0.28 18.20 7.39
C GLN A 34 -0.44 18.56 6.08
N ILE A 35 -1.68 18.10 5.90
CA ILE A 35 -2.48 18.40 4.70
C ILE A 35 -2.57 19.91 4.44
N LYS A 36 -2.77 20.70 5.51
CA LYS A 36 -2.83 22.17 5.46
C LYS A 36 -1.53 22.85 4.98
N ASP A 37 -0.40 22.14 5.05
CA ASP A 37 0.90 22.65 4.62
C ASP A 37 1.10 22.49 3.10
N VAL A 38 0.19 21.77 2.41
CA VAL A 38 0.20 21.58 0.96
C VAL A 38 -0.52 22.74 0.28
N SER A 39 0.19 23.49 -0.56
CA SER A 39 -0.37 24.62 -1.31
C SER A 39 -1.51 24.21 -2.26
N PRO A 40 -2.51 25.08 -2.50
CA PRO A 40 -3.58 24.85 -3.48
C PRO A 40 -3.07 24.54 -4.89
N GLU A 41 -1.94 25.14 -5.30
CA GLU A 41 -1.31 24.91 -6.59
C GLU A 41 -0.83 23.46 -6.75
N LEU A 42 -0.34 22.84 -5.66
CA LEU A 42 0.06 21.44 -5.67
C LEU A 42 -1.15 20.51 -5.77
N TRP A 43 -2.25 20.82 -5.06
CA TRP A 43 -3.50 20.06 -5.20
C TRP A 43 -4.06 20.14 -6.62
N ASN A 44 -4.02 21.32 -7.23
CA ASN A 44 -4.43 21.49 -8.63
C ASN A 44 -3.52 20.70 -9.59
N LYS A 45 -2.20 20.71 -9.36
CA LYS A 45 -1.26 19.90 -10.16
C LYS A 45 -1.54 18.40 -10.00
N LEU A 46 -1.89 17.95 -8.80
CA LEU A 46 -2.24 16.55 -8.53
C LEU A 46 -3.52 16.15 -9.25
N ALA A 47 -4.56 16.99 -9.20
CA ALA A 47 -5.85 16.76 -9.85
C ALA A 47 -5.74 16.59 -11.38
N GLN A 48 -4.66 17.09 -11.99
CA GLN A 48 -4.39 16.95 -13.42
C GLN A 48 -3.57 15.71 -13.79
N LYS A 49 -3.06 14.97 -12.80
CA LYS A 49 -2.27 13.76 -13.05
C LYS A 49 -3.16 12.62 -13.54
N ARG A 50 -2.54 11.75 -14.35
CA ARG A 50 -3.05 10.42 -14.66
C ARG A 50 -2.54 9.48 -13.59
N ILE A 51 -3.42 8.92 -12.78
CA ILE A 51 -3.04 8.02 -11.68
C ILE A 51 -3.79 6.71 -11.89
N TYR A 52 -3.06 5.61 -11.88
CA TYR A 52 -3.62 4.26 -11.88
C TYR A 52 -3.30 3.56 -10.57
N PHE A 53 -4.33 3.02 -9.92
CA PHE A 53 -4.21 2.27 -8.69
C PHE A 53 -4.83 0.88 -8.85
N GLY A 54 -3.99 -0.09 -9.22
CA GLY A 54 -4.38 -1.50 -9.23
C GLY A 54 -4.36 -2.08 -7.82
N HIS A 55 -5.46 -2.65 -7.36
CA HIS A 55 -5.57 -3.15 -5.99
C HIS A 55 -6.45 -4.39 -5.85
N GLN A 56 -6.48 -4.98 -4.65
CA GLN A 56 -7.47 -5.98 -4.24
C GLN A 56 -8.14 -5.52 -2.95
N SER A 57 -8.73 -6.46 -2.18
CA SER A 57 -9.35 -6.31 -0.85
C SER A 57 -9.08 -4.95 -0.15
N VAL A 58 -7.92 -4.79 0.49
CA VAL A 58 -7.60 -3.59 1.31
C VAL A 58 -7.58 -2.30 0.49
N GLY A 59 -7.32 -2.37 -0.81
CA GLY A 59 -7.33 -1.19 -1.67
C GLY A 59 -8.69 -0.51 -1.78
N PHE A 60 -9.80 -1.24 -1.61
CA PHE A 60 -11.12 -0.59 -1.52
C PHE A 60 -11.20 0.34 -0.31
N ASN A 61 -10.68 -0.09 0.84
CA ASN A 61 -10.63 0.75 2.04
C ASN A 61 -9.72 1.96 1.84
N ILE A 62 -8.64 1.83 1.07
CA ILE A 62 -7.77 2.97 0.73
C ILE A 62 -8.52 3.98 -0.14
N VAL A 63 -9.22 3.52 -1.19
CA VAL A 63 -10.02 4.40 -2.05
C VAL A 63 -11.11 5.10 -1.26
N ASP A 64 -11.78 4.39 -0.34
CA ASP A 64 -12.80 4.99 0.52
C ASP A 64 -12.19 5.99 1.51
N GLY A 65 -11.03 5.69 2.08
CA GLY A 65 -10.27 6.63 2.91
C GLY A 65 -9.87 7.90 2.15
N ILE A 66 -9.47 7.80 0.88
CA ILE A 66 -9.20 8.97 0.03
C ILE A 66 -10.47 9.82 -0.12
N LYS A 67 -11.62 9.19 -0.39
CA LYS A 67 -12.91 9.91 -0.49
C LYS A 67 -13.29 10.57 0.82
N ASP A 68 -13.01 9.94 1.96
CA ASP A 68 -13.28 10.53 3.27
C ASP A 68 -12.40 11.75 3.54
N VAL A 69 -11.10 11.67 3.25
CA VAL A 69 -10.19 12.83 3.32
C VAL A 69 -10.67 13.96 2.41
N MET A 70 -11.14 13.67 1.19
CA MET A 70 -11.68 14.69 0.28
C MET A 70 -12.95 15.37 0.81
N LYS A 71 -13.77 14.69 1.61
CA LYS A 71 -14.95 15.31 2.26
C LYS A 71 -14.54 16.34 3.30
N GLU A 72 -13.45 16.07 4.03
CA GLU A 72 -12.90 16.95 5.05
C GLU A 72 -12.05 18.09 4.46
N HIS A 73 -11.49 17.86 3.25
CA HIS A 73 -10.57 18.77 2.56
C HIS A 73 -11.03 19.06 1.11
N PRO A 74 -11.99 19.98 0.91
CA PRO A 74 -12.56 20.28 -0.42
C PRO A 74 -11.56 20.83 -1.45
N GLU A 75 -10.40 21.30 -1.02
CA GLU A 75 -9.27 21.69 -1.87
C GLU A 75 -8.70 20.49 -2.67
N ILE A 76 -8.88 19.27 -2.18
CA ILE A 76 -8.44 18.03 -2.82
C ILE A 76 -9.53 17.56 -3.78
N ARG A 77 -9.28 17.72 -5.09
CA ARG A 77 -10.27 17.46 -6.15
C ARG A 77 -9.82 16.35 -7.09
N LEU A 78 -9.77 15.13 -6.60
CA LEU A 78 -9.46 13.96 -7.42
C LEU A 78 -10.72 13.44 -8.13
N HIS A 79 -10.61 13.14 -9.42
CA HIS A 79 -11.67 12.45 -10.15
C HIS A 79 -11.44 10.94 -10.06
N ILE A 80 -12.04 10.30 -9.06
CA ILE A 80 -11.88 8.86 -8.79
C ILE A 80 -12.86 8.07 -9.66
N VAL A 81 -12.34 7.11 -10.44
CA VAL A 81 -13.12 6.27 -11.36
C VAL A 81 -12.69 4.81 -11.18
N GLU A 82 -13.65 3.90 -11.01
CA GLU A 82 -13.36 2.46 -11.12
C GLU A 82 -13.36 2.08 -12.61
N SER A 83 -12.24 1.54 -13.09
CA SER A 83 -12.07 1.06 -14.47
C SER A 83 -11.90 -0.45 -14.48
N ALA A 84 -12.27 -1.09 -15.60
CA ALA A 84 -12.05 -2.52 -15.80
C ALA A 84 -10.56 -2.84 -16.00
N ASP A 85 -9.80 -1.93 -16.62
CA ASP A 85 -8.36 -2.10 -16.86
C ASP A 85 -7.65 -0.74 -17.06
N ALA A 86 -6.33 -0.78 -17.18
CA ALA A 86 -5.47 0.41 -17.31
C ALA A 86 -5.34 0.93 -18.76
N SER A 87 -6.03 0.35 -19.74
CA SER A 87 -5.72 0.57 -21.17
C SER A 87 -6.16 1.94 -21.69
N ASP A 88 -7.10 2.61 -21.02
CA ASP A 88 -7.60 3.96 -21.37
C ASP A 88 -7.54 4.95 -20.20
N LEU A 89 -6.34 5.13 -19.63
CA LEU A 89 -6.09 6.11 -18.56
C LEU A 89 -6.32 7.55 -19.03
N LYS A 90 -7.39 8.17 -18.54
CA LYS A 90 -7.78 9.54 -18.91
C LYS A 90 -6.95 10.59 -18.19
N ALA A 91 -6.81 11.76 -18.82
CA ALA A 91 -6.15 12.89 -18.18
C ALA A 91 -6.94 13.36 -16.95
N GLY A 92 -6.26 13.60 -15.83
CA GLY A 92 -6.87 14.11 -14.61
C GLY A 92 -7.77 13.11 -13.88
N THR A 93 -7.61 11.81 -14.12
CA THR A 93 -8.33 10.76 -13.40
C THR A 93 -7.41 10.02 -12.44
N PHE A 94 -7.99 9.66 -11.30
CA PHE A 94 -7.51 8.60 -10.42
C PHE A 94 -8.33 7.35 -10.76
N GLU A 95 -7.80 6.52 -11.64
CA GLU A 95 -8.44 5.27 -12.03
C GLU A 95 -7.97 4.15 -11.12
N HIS A 96 -8.90 3.32 -10.68
CA HIS A 96 -8.58 2.14 -9.88
C HIS A 96 -9.30 0.91 -10.41
N SER A 97 -8.67 -0.26 -10.25
CA SER A 97 -9.23 -1.53 -10.72
C SER A 97 -8.75 -2.68 -9.84
N ARG A 98 -9.43 -3.82 -9.99
CA ARG A 98 -9.07 -5.06 -9.29
C ARG A 98 -7.92 -5.75 -10.02
N VAL A 99 -6.75 -5.87 -9.39
CA VAL A 99 -5.55 -6.51 -9.98
C VAL A 99 -5.00 -7.62 -9.08
N GLY A 100 -4.90 -8.84 -9.58
CA GLY A 100 -4.39 -10.01 -8.83
C GLY A 100 -5.45 -10.77 -8.04
N LYS A 101 -5.04 -11.58 -7.06
CA LYS A 101 -5.93 -12.27 -6.11
C LYS A 101 -5.32 -12.20 -4.71
N ASN A 102 -6.18 -12.30 -3.69
CA ASN A 102 -5.68 -12.45 -2.33
C ASN A 102 -5.10 -13.87 -2.16
N VAL A 103 -4.08 -14.02 -1.32
CA VAL A 103 -3.45 -15.29 -0.91
C VAL A 103 -2.81 -16.14 -2.02
N ASP A 104 -2.47 -15.52 -3.17
CA ASP A 104 -1.57 -16.12 -4.17
C ASP A 104 -0.11 -16.21 -3.66
#